data_AF-U6D9Z7-F1
#
_entry.id   AF-U6D9Z7-F1
#
_cell.length_a   1.000
_cell.length_b   1.000
_cell.length_c   1.000
_cell.angle_alpha   90.00
_cell.angle_beta   90.00
_cell.angle_gamma   90.00
#
_symmetry.space_group_name_H-M   'P 1'
#
loop_
_entity.id
_entity.type
_entity.pdbx_description
1 polymer ?
#
loop_
_entity_poly.entity_id
_entity_poly.type
_entity_poly.pdbx_seq_one_letter_code
_entity_poly.pdbx_strand_id
1 'polypeptide(L)'
;MVHCAGCKRPILDRFLLNVLDRAWHVKCVQCCECKCNLTEKCFSREGKLYCKNDFFRCFGTKCAGCAQGISPSDLVRRARSKVFHLNCFTCMMCNKQLSTGEELYIIDENKFVCKEDYLSNSSVAKENSLHSATTGSDPSLSPDSQDPSQDDAKDSESANISDKEGGSNENDDQNLGAKRRGPRTTIKAKQLETLKAAFAATPKPTRHIREQLAQETGLNMRVIQVW
;
A
#
# COMPACT_ATOMS: atom_id res chain seq x y z
N MET A 1 -31.47 35.55 -21.67
CA MET A 1 -31.15 34.34 -22.45
C MET A 1 -29.92 33.68 -21.85
N VAL A 2 -30.02 32.40 -21.48
CA VAL A 2 -28.93 31.69 -20.79
C VAL A 2 -27.92 31.17 -21.82
N HIS A 3 -26.63 31.42 -21.59
CA HIS A 3 -25.55 30.99 -22.48
C HIS A 3 -24.74 29.88 -21.84
N CYS A 4 -24.33 28.89 -22.65
CA CYS A 4 -23.52 27.78 -22.20
C CYS A 4 -22.10 28.24 -21.84
N ALA A 5 -21.65 27.95 -20.63
CA ALA A 5 -20.31 28.34 -20.18
C ALA A 5 -19.18 27.63 -20.97
N GLY A 6 -19.45 26.44 -21.53
CA GLY A 6 -18.49 25.68 -22.34
C GLY A 6 -18.37 26.20 -23.78
N CYS A 7 -19.48 26.23 -24.53
CA CYS A 7 -19.44 26.57 -25.96
C CYS A 7 -19.84 28.02 -26.28
N LYS A 8 -20.18 28.84 -25.28
CA LYS A 8 -20.59 30.25 -25.39
C LYS A 8 -21.84 30.53 -26.22
N ARG A 9 -22.51 29.49 -26.74
CA ARG A 9 -23.77 29.60 -27.50
C ARG A 9 -24.99 29.65 -26.57
N PRO A 10 -26.10 30.27 -26.98
CA PRO A 10 -27.34 30.25 -26.21
C PRO A 10 -27.85 28.82 -26.05
N ILE A 11 -28.39 28.50 -24.87
CA ILE A 11 -28.97 27.18 -24.59
C ILE A 11 -30.44 27.21 -25.01
N LEU A 12 -30.76 26.42 -26.03
CA LEU A 12 -32.13 26.22 -26.54
C LEU A 12 -32.71 24.84 -26.18
N ASP A 13 -31.90 24.00 -25.53
CA ASP A 13 -32.29 22.66 -25.11
C ASP A 13 -33.40 22.70 -24.06
N ARG A 14 -34.28 21.69 -24.08
CA ARG A 14 -35.34 21.52 -23.06
C ARG A 14 -34.77 21.41 -21.65
N PHE A 15 -33.58 20.84 -21.51
CA PHE A 15 -32.90 20.63 -20.24
C PHE A 15 -31.48 21.18 -20.30
N LEU A 16 -31.06 21.83 -19.22
CA LEU A 16 -29.70 22.33 -19.03
C LEU A 16 -29.15 21.81 -17.70
N LEU A 17 -27.82 21.80 -17.58
CA LEU A 17 -27.14 21.48 -16.34
C LEU A 17 -26.57 22.76 -15.73
N ASN A 18 -26.72 22.92 -14.42
CA ASN A 18 -26.11 24.00 -13.68
C ASN A 18 -24.92 23.45 -12.88
N VAL A 19 -23.71 23.91 -13.18
CA VAL A 19 -22.47 23.46 -12.54
C VAL A 19 -21.72 24.70 -12.06
N LEU A 20 -21.55 24.82 -10.75
CA LEU A 20 -20.92 25.99 -10.09
C LEU A 20 -21.54 27.31 -10.55
N ASP A 21 -22.87 27.40 -10.48
CA ASP A 21 -23.68 28.57 -10.86
C ASP A 21 -23.53 29.03 -12.31
N ARG A 22 -23.07 28.13 -13.18
CA ARG A 22 -23.00 28.35 -14.62
C ARG A 22 -23.84 27.32 -15.34
N ALA A 23 -24.55 27.77 -16.36
CA ALA A 23 -25.36 26.91 -17.21
C ALA A 23 -24.54 26.26 -18.31
N TRP A 24 -24.83 25.00 -18.60
CA TRP A 24 -24.16 24.19 -19.61
C TRP A 24 -25.18 23.36 -20.39
N HIS A 25 -24.91 23.12 -21.67
CA HIS A 25 -25.56 22.02 -22.38
C HIS A 25 -25.16 20.69 -21.73
N VAL A 26 -26.07 19.72 -21.71
CA VAL A 26 -25.79 18.35 -21.25
C VAL A 26 -24.55 17.76 -21.95
N LYS A 27 -24.41 18.03 -23.25
CA LYS A 27 -23.25 17.59 -24.06
C LYS A 27 -21.97 18.40 -23.80
N CYS A 28 -22.07 19.62 -23.26
CA CYS A 28 -20.90 20.47 -22.99
C CYS A 28 -20.28 20.21 -21.62
N VAL A 29 -20.95 19.46 -20.74
CA VAL A 29 -20.40 19.05 -19.44
C VAL A 29 -19.48 17.85 -19.65
N GLN A 30 -18.25 18.14 -20.09
CA GLN A 30 -17.23 17.16 -20.44
C GLN A 30 -15.87 17.55 -19.85
N CYS A 31 -15.01 16.55 -19.61
CA CYS A 31 -13.63 16.79 -19.20
C CYS A 31 -12.87 17.56 -20.29
N CYS A 32 -12.10 18.59 -19.93
CA CYS A 32 -11.34 19.36 -20.91
C CYS A 32 -10.17 18.57 -21.51
N GLU A 33 -9.63 17.59 -20.78
CA GLU A 33 -8.52 16.72 -21.21
C GLU A 33 -9.05 15.54 -22.01
N CYS A 34 -9.74 14.58 -21.38
CA CYS A 34 -10.16 13.34 -22.05
C CYS A 34 -11.51 13.42 -22.79
N LYS A 35 -12.22 14.56 -22.73
CA LYS A 35 -13.54 14.77 -23.35
C LYS A 35 -14.67 13.83 -22.88
N CYS A 36 -14.46 13.02 -21.84
CA CYS A 36 -15.53 12.19 -21.30
C CYS A 36 -16.67 13.05 -20.72
N ASN A 37 -17.91 12.59 -20.87
CA ASN A 37 -19.06 13.23 -20.25
C ASN A 37 -19.02 13.09 -18.73
N LEU A 38 -19.22 14.20 -18.02
CA LEU A 38 -19.20 14.23 -16.56
C LEU A 38 -20.66 14.16 -16.07
N THR A 39 -21.07 12.98 -15.59
CA THR A 39 -22.47 12.71 -15.23
C THR A 39 -22.78 12.95 -13.75
N GLU A 40 -21.83 12.63 -12.86
CA GLU A 40 -22.05 12.73 -11.40
C GLU A 40 -21.21 13.85 -10.77
N LYS A 41 -19.90 13.67 -10.74
CA LYS A 41 -18.95 14.59 -10.10
C LYS A 41 -17.97 15.12 -11.14
N CYS A 42 -17.75 16.42 -11.10
CA CYS A 42 -16.74 17.10 -11.89
C CYS A 42 -15.89 17.98 -10.97
N PHE A 43 -14.67 18.27 -11.43
CA PHE A 43 -13.78 19.22 -10.79
C PHE A 43 -13.66 20.43 -11.71
N SER A 44 -13.72 21.64 -11.16
CA SER A 44 -13.51 22.85 -11.94
C SER A 44 -12.23 23.55 -11.53
N ARG A 45 -11.51 24.06 -12.52
CA ARG A 45 -10.34 24.93 -12.35
C ARG A 45 -10.27 25.87 -13.52
N GLU A 46 -10.08 27.17 -13.25
CA GLU A 46 -9.96 28.21 -14.29
C GLU A 46 -11.13 28.22 -15.31
N GLY A 47 -12.34 27.89 -14.84
CA GLY A 47 -13.53 27.84 -15.69
C GLY A 47 -13.60 26.64 -16.65
N LYS A 48 -12.67 25.69 -16.55
CA LYS A 48 -12.69 24.40 -17.25
C LYS A 48 -13.20 23.31 -16.31
N LEU A 49 -13.81 22.27 -16.89
CA LEU A 49 -14.26 21.08 -16.16
C LEU A 49 -13.32 19.91 -16.42
N TYR A 50 -13.04 19.13 -15.39
CA TYR A 50 -12.14 17.98 -15.42
C TYR A 50 -12.84 16.77 -14.79
N CYS A 51 -12.54 15.59 -15.31
CA CYS A 51 -12.87 14.35 -14.61
C CYS A 51 -11.96 14.20 -13.38
N LYS A 52 -12.35 13.33 -12.44
CA LYS A 52 -11.54 13.04 -11.24
C LYS A 52 -10.10 12.70 -11.62
N ASN A 53 -9.91 11.76 -12.54
CA ASN A 53 -8.59 11.27 -12.91
C ASN A 53 -7.69 12.38 -13.49
N ASP A 54 -8.18 13.12 -14.49
CA ASP A 54 -7.40 14.15 -15.16
C ASP A 54 -7.12 15.35 -14.24
N PHE A 55 -8.06 15.69 -13.36
CA PHE A 55 -7.84 16.74 -12.37
C PHE A 55 -6.66 16.40 -11.46
N PHE A 56 -6.60 15.18 -10.91
CA PHE A 56 -5.48 14.76 -10.06
C PHE A 56 -4.20 14.51 -10.86
N ARG A 57 -4.32 14.04 -12.11
CA ARG A 57 -3.15 13.87 -12.99
C ARG A 57 -2.46 15.21 -13.27
N CYS A 58 -3.24 16.27 -13.53
CA CYS A 58 -2.70 17.59 -13.88
C CYS A 58 -2.34 18.43 -12.65
N PHE A 59 -3.17 18.41 -11.61
CA PHE A 59 -3.10 19.36 -10.48
C PHE A 59 -2.92 18.69 -9.11
N GLY A 60 -2.94 17.37 -9.04
CA GLY A 60 -2.74 16.62 -7.81
C GLY A 60 -1.27 16.38 -7.48
N THR A 61 -1.04 15.49 -6.51
CA THR A 61 0.31 15.03 -6.15
C THR A 61 0.96 14.32 -7.33
N LYS A 62 2.21 14.67 -7.61
CA LYS A 62 2.99 14.06 -8.70
C LYS A 62 3.96 13.03 -8.15
N CYS A 63 4.15 11.95 -8.90
CA CYS A 63 5.17 10.97 -8.64
C CYS A 63 6.55 11.60 -8.81
N ALA A 64 7.40 11.52 -7.80
CA ALA A 64 8.76 12.05 -7.87
C ALA A 64 9.67 11.27 -8.84
N GLY A 65 9.32 10.03 -9.19
CA GLY A 65 10.08 9.20 -10.14
C GLY A 65 9.78 9.51 -11.61
N CYS A 66 8.49 9.62 -11.98
CA CYS A 66 8.09 9.83 -13.38
C CYS A 66 7.43 11.18 -13.69
N ALA A 67 7.31 12.06 -12.68
CA ALA A 67 6.64 13.36 -12.74
C ALA A 67 5.15 13.35 -13.14
N GLN A 68 4.55 12.17 -13.35
CA GLN A 68 3.12 12.03 -13.66
C GLN A 68 2.28 12.16 -12.40
N GLY A 69 1.08 12.73 -12.54
CA GLY A 69 0.14 12.85 -11.42
C GLY A 69 -0.41 11.50 -10.97
N ILE A 70 -0.61 11.40 -9.66
CA ILE A 70 -1.04 10.19 -8.95
C ILE A 70 -2.55 10.30 -8.71
N SER A 71 -3.30 9.26 -9.08
CA SER A 71 -4.74 9.20 -8.78
C SER A 71 -4.97 8.93 -7.28
N PRO A 72 -6.06 9.46 -6.68
CA PRO A 72 -6.41 9.13 -5.29
C PRO A 72 -6.69 7.64 -5.04
N SER A 73 -6.93 6.86 -6.10
CA SER A 73 -7.11 5.40 -6.02
C SER A 73 -5.80 4.63 -6.13
N ASP A 74 -4.70 5.28 -6.54
CA ASP A 74 -3.44 4.59 -6.77
C ASP A 74 -2.79 4.22 -5.45
N LEU A 75 -2.31 2.98 -5.39
CA LEU A 75 -1.36 2.59 -4.35
C LEU A 75 -0.04 3.30 -4.64
N VAL A 76 0.57 3.83 -3.58
CA VAL A 76 1.79 4.62 -3.68
C VAL A 76 2.79 4.25 -2.60
N ARG A 77 4.07 4.52 -2.88
CA ARG A 77 5.12 4.50 -1.88
C ARG A 77 5.46 5.92 -1.46
N ARG A 78 5.81 6.06 -0.18
CA ARG A 78 6.36 7.30 0.36
C ARG A 78 7.77 7.03 0.84
N ALA A 79 8.70 7.88 0.42
CA ALA A 79 10.05 7.91 0.94
C ALA A 79 10.40 9.35 1.27
N ARG A 80 10.83 9.58 2.51
CA ARG A 80 11.00 10.93 3.08
C ARG A 80 9.71 11.74 2.90
N SER A 81 9.77 12.87 2.20
CA SER A 81 8.64 13.77 1.90
C SER A 81 8.06 13.61 0.50
N LYS A 82 8.50 12.60 -0.28
CA LYS A 82 8.09 12.40 -1.68
C LYS A 82 7.21 11.16 -1.85
N VAL A 83 6.39 11.17 -2.91
CA VAL A 83 5.45 10.10 -3.25
C VAL A 83 5.83 9.51 -4.60
N PHE A 84 5.73 8.19 -4.73
CA PHE A 84 6.11 7.44 -5.91
C PHE A 84 5.02 6.43 -6.28
N HIS A 85 4.81 6.19 -7.57
CA HIS A 85 4.09 4.98 -8.00
C HIS A 85 4.86 3.74 -7.57
N LEU A 86 4.16 2.62 -7.39
CA LEU A 86 4.79 1.33 -7.11
C LEU A 86 5.88 0.98 -8.14
N ASN A 87 5.58 1.16 -9.42
CA ASN A 87 6.50 0.87 -10.53
C ASN A 87 7.65 1.88 -10.64
N CYS A 88 7.55 3.03 -9.96
CA CYS A 88 8.62 4.03 -9.90
C CYS A 88 9.48 3.89 -8.65
N PHE A 89 9.10 2.99 -7.72
CA PHE A 89 9.82 2.75 -6.48
C PHE A 89 10.67 1.47 -6.62
N THR A 90 11.66 1.55 -7.52
CA THR A 90 12.49 0.43 -7.96
C THR A 90 13.96 0.71 -7.72
N CYS A 91 14.76 -0.36 -7.60
CA CYS A 91 16.21 -0.27 -7.58
C CYS A 91 16.72 0.26 -8.92
N MET A 92 17.61 1.25 -8.91
CA MET A 92 18.20 1.82 -10.14
C MET A 92 19.19 0.88 -10.84
N MET A 93 19.65 -0.18 -10.16
CA MET A 93 20.64 -1.13 -10.70
C MET A 93 19.94 -2.34 -11.33
N CYS A 94 19.06 -3.02 -10.60
CA CYS A 94 18.35 -4.21 -11.08
C CYS A 94 16.89 -3.99 -11.51
N ASN A 95 16.35 -2.77 -11.40
CA ASN A 95 14.94 -2.43 -11.64
C ASN A 95 13.92 -3.21 -10.77
N LYS A 96 14.37 -3.96 -9.76
CA LYS A 96 13.50 -4.65 -8.81
C LYS A 96 12.63 -3.65 -8.06
N GLN A 97 11.32 -3.91 -7.99
CA GLN A 97 10.41 -3.14 -7.16
C GLN A 97 10.68 -3.41 -5.68
N LEU A 98 10.94 -2.34 -4.93
CA LEU A 98 11.28 -2.43 -3.51
C LEU A 98 9.99 -2.56 -2.70
N SER A 99 9.90 -3.52 -1.80
CA SER A 99 8.69 -3.86 -1.02
C SER A 99 8.73 -3.38 0.42
N THR A 100 7.57 -3.32 1.08
CA THR A 100 7.50 -3.00 2.51
C THR A 100 8.27 -4.04 3.30
N GLY A 101 9.24 -3.59 4.11
CA GLY A 101 10.11 -4.47 4.91
C GLY A 101 11.42 -4.87 4.22
N GLU A 102 11.64 -4.52 2.95
CA GLU A 102 12.96 -4.67 2.32
C GLU A 102 13.89 -3.51 2.68
N GLU A 103 15.17 -3.81 2.90
CA GLU A 103 16.21 -2.80 3.07
C GLU A 103 16.58 -2.18 1.72
N LEU A 104 16.67 -0.84 1.71
CA LEU A 104 17.07 -0.05 0.57
C LEU A 104 17.98 1.10 0.99
N TYR A 105 18.81 1.53 0.06
CA TYR A 105 19.73 2.65 0.21
C TYR A 105 19.30 3.79 -0.71
N ILE A 106 19.32 5.02 -0.19
CA ILE A 106 18.97 6.23 -0.94
C ILE A 106 20.26 6.91 -1.36
N ILE A 107 20.60 6.83 -2.65
CA ILE A 107 21.82 7.45 -3.21
C ILE A 107 21.59 8.93 -3.50
N ASP A 108 20.40 9.25 -3.99
CA ASP A 108 19.96 10.61 -4.31
C ASP A 108 18.46 10.73 -4.01
N GLU A 109 17.88 11.93 -3.99
CA GLU A 109 16.52 12.18 -3.51
C GLU A 109 15.44 11.28 -4.16
N ASN A 110 15.66 10.86 -5.40
CA ASN A 110 14.75 10.04 -6.19
C ASN A 110 15.39 8.72 -6.69
N LYS A 111 16.55 8.33 -6.16
CA LYS A 111 17.30 7.14 -6.61
C LYS A 111 17.52 6.15 -5.47
N PHE A 112 17.04 4.93 -5.67
CA PHE A 112 17.06 3.85 -4.68
C PHE A 112 17.92 2.69 -5.18
N VAL A 113 18.65 2.05 -4.27
CA VAL A 113 19.40 0.82 -4.54
C VAL A 113 18.95 -0.23 -3.54
N CYS A 114 18.68 -1.46 -3.97
CA CYS A 114 18.34 -2.55 -3.04
C CYS A 114 19.58 -2.96 -2.22
N LYS A 115 19.36 -3.64 -1.10
CA LYS A 115 20.46 -4.15 -0.26
C LYS A 115 21.49 -4.96 -1.03
N GLU A 116 21.03 -5.88 -1.88
CA GLU A 116 21.88 -6.78 -2.67
C GLU A 116 22.84 -5.98 -3.55
N ASP A 117 22.31 -5.11 -4.41
CA ASP A 117 23.13 -4.31 -5.34
C ASP A 117 24.03 -3.29 -4.61
N TYR A 118 23.57 -2.74 -3.48
CA TYR A 118 24.38 -1.81 -2.70
C TYR A 118 25.60 -2.50 -2.10
N LEU A 119 25.43 -3.70 -1.53
CA LEU A 119 26.53 -4.48 -0.96
C LEU A 119 27.48 -4.98 -2.04
N SER A 120 26.96 -5.51 -3.15
CA SER A 120 27.77 -5.97 -4.28
C SER A 120 28.63 -4.86 -4.89
N ASN A 121 28.10 -3.64 -4.99
CA ASN A 121 28.89 -2.51 -5.49
C ASN A 121 29.85 -1.93 -4.41
N SER A 122 29.46 -2.01 -3.13
CA SER A 122 30.33 -1.61 -2.01
C SER A 122 31.52 -2.54 -1.79
N SER A 123 31.40 -3.84 -2.10
CA SER A 123 32.53 -4.77 -2.05
C SER A 123 33.54 -4.49 -3.17
N VAL A 124 33.07 -4.15 -4.37
CA VAL A 124 33.95 -3.77 -5.50
C VAL A 124 34.70 -2.46 -5.24
N ALA A 125 34.09 -1.50 -4.53
CA ALA A 125 34.75 -0.25 -4.16
C ALA A 125 35.91 -0.42 -3.14
N LYS A 126 35.96 -1.53 -2.39
CA LYS A 126 37.04 -1.81 -1.43
C LYS A 126 38.24 -2.53 -2.06
N GLU A 127 38.05 -3.32 -3.12
CA GLU A 127 39.17 -3.98 -3.82
C GLU A 127 39.92 -3.06 -4.79
N ASN A 128 39.36 -1.92 -5.19
CA ASN A 128 40.01 -1.00 -6.12
C ASN A 128 41.10 -0.08 -5.49
N SER A 129 41.42 -0.27 -4.21
CA SER A 129 42.51 0.46 -3.54
C SER A 129 43.81 -0.34 -3.39
N LEU A 130 43.90 -1.55 -3.95
CA LEU A 130 45.08 -2.41 -3.74
C LEU A 130 45.49 -3.23 -4.95
N HIS A 131 45.37 -2.72 -6.18
CA HIS A 131 45.98 -3.38 -7.33
C HIS A 131 46.99 -2.45 -8.01
N SER A 132 48.25 -2.56 -7.58
CA SER A 132 49.42 -2.19 -8.38
C SER A 132 50.51 -3.24 -8.19
N ALA A 133 50.93 -3.79 -9.33
CA ALA A 133 52.06 -4.71 -9.58
C ALA A 133 51.92 -6.15 -9.05
N THR A 134 52.38 -7.23 -9.68
CA THR A 134 52.81 -7.62 -11.04
C THR A 134 53.08 -9.14 -10.96
N THR A 135 52.72 -9.89 -12.02
CA THR A 135 53.36 -11.14 -12.51
C THR A 135 53.77 -12.27 -11.54
N GLY A 136 53.01 -13.37 -11.60
CA GLY A 136 53.46 -14.76 -11.80
C GLY A 136 54.55 -15.38 -10.92
N SER A 137 54.20 -16.45 -10.19
CA SER A 137 54.80 -17.82 -10.25
C SER A 137 54.32 -18.65 -9.04
N ASP A 138 53.76 -19.85 -9.30
CA ASP A 138 53.67 -20.99 -8.37
C ASP A 138 55.10 -21.50 -8.04
N PRO A 139 55.40 -22.18 -6.91
CA PRO A 139 54.87 -23.52 -6.64
C PRO A 139 54.54 -23.86 -5.16
N SER A 140 53.65 -24.86 -5.01
CA SER A 140 53.49 -25.88 -3.95
C SER A 140 54.51 -25.94 -2.80
N LEU A 141 54.02 -26.24 -1.59
CA LEU A 141 54.45 -27.39 -0.74
C LEU A 141 53.67 -27.40 0.60
N SER A 142 53.09 -28.56 0.93
CA SER A 142 52.56 -28.96 2.25
C SER A 142 53.69 -29.05 3.30
N PRO A 143 53.40 -29.12 4.62
CA PRO A 143 53.05 -30.40 5.23
C PRO A 143 52.07 -30.39 6.44
N ASP A 144 51.56 -31.60 6.64
CA ASP A 144 50.73 -32.21 7.68
C ASP A 144 51.18 -31.97 9.14
N SER A 145 50.23 -31.96 10.10
CA SER A 145 50.29 -32.75 11.36
C SER A 145 49.09 -32.49 12.31
N GLN A 146 48.26 -33.54 12.45
CA GLN A 146 47.77 -34.16 13.70
C GLN A 146 46.77 -33.45 14.65
N ASP A 147 45.56 -34.03 14.65
CA ASP A 147 44.55 -34.17 15.73
C ASP A 147 45.12 -34.98 16.93
N PRO A 148 44.59 -34.89 18.17
CA PRO A 148 43.51 -35.81 18.55
C PRO A 148 42.45 -35.29 19.56
N SER A 149 41.24 -35.87 19.42
CA SER A 149 40.32 -36.42 20.46
C SER A 149 39.42 -35.43 21.26
N GLN A 150 38.08 -35.55 21.14
CA GLN A 150 37.12 -36.33 21.99
C GLN A 150 37.02 -35.78 23.43
N ASP A 151 35.91 -35.70 24.14
CA ASP A 151 34.49 -36.06 23.99
C ASP A 151 33.75 -35.24 25.09
N ASP A 152 32.41 -35.26 25.07
CA ASP A 152 31.52 -35.38 26.23
C ASP A 152 30.27 -34.48 26.23
N ALA A 153 29.18 -35.17 26.54
CA ALA A 153 27.78 -34.78 26.49
C ALA A 153 27.32 -34.00 27.74
N LYS A 154 26.13 -33.40 27.65
CA LYS A 154 24.90 -33.88 28.33
C LYS A 154 24.00 -32.77 28.93
N ASP A 155 22.72 -32.93 28.61
CA ASP A 155 21.44 -32.57 29.27
C ASP A 155 21.29 -31.34 30.19
N SER A 156 20.21 -30.60 29.96
CA SER A 156 18.95 -30.66 30.76
C SER A 156 18.07 -29.48 30.32
N GLU A 157 16.85 -29.71 29.80
CA GLU A 157 15.57 -29.75 30.57
C GLU A 157 15.36 -28.50 31.44
N SER A 158 14.21 -27.85 31.61
CA SER A 158 12.81 -27.95 31.19
C SER A 158 12.11 -26.79 31.94
N ALA A 159 10.99 -26.23 31.45
CA ALA A 159 9.79 -25.91 32.25
C ALA A 159 8.89 -24.83 31.60
N ASN A 160 7.67 -25.27 31.30
CA ASN A 160 6.47 -24.46 31.17
C ASN A 160 6.10 -23.75 32.49
N ILE A 161 5.23 -22.73 32.43
CA ILE A 161 3.90 -22.67 33.08
C ILE A 161 3.26 -21.28 32.89
N SER A 162 2.22 -21.27 32.06
CA SER A 162 0.84 -20.76 32.24
C SER A 162 0.45 -19.67 33.26
N ASP A 163 -0.37 -18.74 32.71
CA ASP A 163 -1.70 -18.27 33.16
C ASP A 163 -1.89 -17.62 34.54
N LYS A 164 -2.44 -16.39 34.55
CA LYS A 164 -3.68 -16.09 35.30
C LYS A 164 -4.38 -14.79 34.92
N GLU A 165 -5.70 -14.89 34.84
CA GLU A 165 -6.69 -13.83 34.67
C GLU A 165 -6.97 -12.99 35.93
N GLY A 166 -7.63 -11.84 35.73
CA GLY A 166 -8.78 -11.43 36.55
C GLY A 166 -8.75 -10.00 37.13
N GLY A 167 -9.81 -9.22 36.85
CA GLY A 167 -10.40 -8.33 37.86
C GLY A 167 -10.58 -6.84 37.53
N SER A 168 -11.85 -6.48 37.29
CA SER A 168 -12.53 -5.18 37.21
C SER A 168 -12.04 -4.01 38.09
N ASN A 169 -12.19 -2.77 37.60
CA ASN A 169 -12.96 -1.71 38.28
C ASN A 169 -13.17 -0.46 37.41
N GLU A 170 -14.37 0.10 37.53
CA GLU A 170 -14.84 1.37 36.96
C GLU A 170 -14.22 2.57 37.71
N ASN A 171 -13.87 3.65 36.99
CA ASN A 171 -14.32 5.01 37.29
C ASN A 171 -13.74 6.06 36.32
N ASP A 172 -14.41 7.19 36.39
CA ASP A 172 -14.68 8.23 35.40
C ASP A 172 -13.52 9.21 35.08
N ASP A 173 -13.73 9.84 33.92
CA ASP A 173 -13.49 11.25 33.63
C ASP A 173 -12.23 11.71 32.85
N GLN A 174 -12.56 12.41 31.76
CA GLN A 174 -11.76 13.31 30.91
C GLN A 174 -10.57 12.71 30.14
N ASN A 175 -10.59 12.83 28.81
CA ASN A 175 -9.62 13.61 28.02
C ASN A 175 -9.65 13.27 26.51
N LEU A 176 -9.99 14.28 25.70
CA LEU A 176 -9.59 14.56 24.30
C LEU A 176 -9.47 13.41 23.27
N GLY A 177 -10.38 13.45 22.29
CA GLY A 177 -9.97 13.66 20.90
C GLY A 177 -9.01 12.67 20.25
N ALA A 178 -9.26 11.37 20.34
CA ALA A 178 -8.65 10.39 19.43
C ALA A 178 -9.72 9.37 18.99
N LYS A 179 -10.01 9.34 17.68
CA LYS A 179 -10.84 8.29 17.06
C LYS A 179 -10.12 6.95 17.20
N ARG A 180 -10.26 6.29 18.36
CA ARG A 180 -9.80 4.93 18.60
C ARG A 180 -10.66 4.01 17.76
N ARG A 181 -10.15 3.61 16.59
CA ARG A 181 -10.69 2.44 15.88
C ARG A 181 -10.56 1.27 16.85
N GLY A 182 -11.69 0.72 17.27
CA GLY A 182 -11.72 -0.41 18.19
C GLY A 182 -10.91 -1.60 17.67
N PRO A 183 -10.63 -2.59 18.52
CA PRO A 183 -9.85 -3.77 18.15
C PRO A 183 -10.40 -4.38 16.86
N ARG A 184 -9.54 -4.51 15.83
CA ARG A 184 -9.92 -5.18 14.60
C ARG A 184 -10.06 -6.66 14.92
N THR A 185 -11.26 -7.22 14.71
CA THR A 185 -11.51 -8.64 14.93
C THR A 185 -10.69 -9.48 13.96
N THR A 186 -9.81 -10.35 14.46
CA THR A 186 -9.05 -11.31 13.66
C THR A 186 -9.87 -12.59 13.49
N ILE A 187 -10.21 -12.93 12.24
CA ILE A 187 -10.95 -14.16 11.92
C ILE A 187 -9.95 -15.32 11.83
N LYS A 188 -10.10 -16.33 12.69
CA LYS A 188 -9.27 -17.54 12.74
C LYS A 188 -9.61 -18.50 11.58
N ALA A 189 -8.70 -19.40 11.25
CA ALA A 189 -8.85 -20.35 10.13
C ALA A 189 -10.15 -21.17 10.20
N LYS A 190 -10.49 -21.73 11.37
CA LYS A 190 -11.74 -22.48 11.57
C LYS A 190 -13.00 -21.61 11.36
N GLN A 191 -12.99 -20.37 11.85
CA GLN A 191 -14.11 -19.42 11.67
C GLN A 191 -14.28 -19.05 10.19
N LEU A 192 -13.16 -18.86 9.48
CA LEU A 192 -13.14 -18.55 8.05
C LEU A 192 -13.72 -19.68 7.21
N GLU A 193 -13.42 -20.93 7.55
CA GLU A 193 -13.95 -22.12 6.88
C GLU A 193 -15.47 -22.23 7.04
N THR A 194 -15.97 -22.05 8.26
CA THR A 194 -17.42 -22.03 8.55
C THR A 194 -18.14 -20.92 7.76
N LEU A 195 -17.58 -19.70 7.74
CA LEU A 195 -18.18 -18.58 6.99
C LEU A 195 -18.19 -18.84 5.48
N LYS A 196 -17.09 -19.36 4.92
CA LYS A 196 -17.00 -19.70 3.49
C LYS A 196 -18.02 -20.78 3.12
N ALA A 197 -18.14 -21.85 3.90
CA ALA A 197 -19.09 -22.92 3.62
C ALA A 197 -20.55 -22.40 3.63
N ALA A 198 -20.91 -21.61 4.63
CA ALA A 198 -22.28 -21.10 4.78
C ALA A 198 -22.69 -20.10 3.69
N PHE A 199 -21.80 -19.16 3.33
CA PHE A 199 -22.08 -18.16 2.28
C PHE A 199 -21.94 -18.72 0.86
N ALA A 200 -21.17 -19.82 0.68
CA ALA A 200 -21.18 -20.57 -0.57
C ALA A 200 -22.51 -21.28 -0.81
N ALA A 201 -23.11 -21.87 0.25
CA ALA A 201 -24.40 -22.54 0.16
C ALA A 201 -25.57 -21.55 -0.03
N THR A 202 -25.54 -20.42 0.67
CA THR A 202 -26.56 -19.38 0.57
C THR A 202 -25.92 -17.99 0.50
N PRO A 203 -25.78 -17.39 -0.70
CA PRO A 203 -25.12 -16.07 -0.85
C PRO A 203 -25.84 -14.92 -0.12
N LYS A 204 -27.12 -15.10 0.23
CA LYS A 204 -27.91 -14.16 1.03
C LYS A 204 -28.54 -14.89 2.22
N PRO A 205 -27.75 -15.25 3.25
CA PRO A 205 -28.28 -16.00 4.39
C PRO A 205 -29.31 -15.14 5.13
N THR A 206 -30.40 -15.79 5.57
CA THR A 206 -31.48 -15.16 6.34
C THR A 206 -30.95 -14.69 7.70
N ARG A 207 -31.72 -13.82 8.37
CA ARG A 207 -31.36 -13.31 9.71
C ARG A 207 -31.05 -14.44 10.70
N HIS A 208 -31.87 -15.49 10.71
CA HIS A 208 -31.68 -16.64 11.59
C HIS A 208 -30.36 -17.37 11.33
N ILE A 209 -30.02 -17.59 10.06
CA ILE A 209 -28.74 -18.23 9.67
C ILE A 209 -27.55 -17.37 10.11
N ARG A 210 -27.64 -16.03 9.99
CA ARG A 210 -26.58 -15.12 10.45
C ARG A 210 -26.43 -15.12 11.98
N GLU A 211 -27.53 -15.22 12.72
CA GLU A 211 -27.52 -15.37 14.18
C GLU A 211 -26.86 -16.68 14.61
N GLN A 212 -27.16 -17.78 13.94
CA GLN A 212 -26.51 -19.06 14.16
C GLN A 212 -25.00 -19.00 13.85
N LEU A 213 -24.59 -18.40 12.72
CA LEU A 213 -23.18 -18.23 12.38
C LEU A 213 -22.42 -17.37 13.40
N ALA A 214 -23.05 -16.34 13.95
CA ALA A 214 -22.45 -15.53 15.01
C ALA A 214 -22.20 -16.35 16.29
N GLN A 215 -23.14 -17.23 16.66
CA GLN A 215 -23.01 -18.13 17.81
C GLN A 215 -21.94 -19.20 17.58
N GLU A 216 -21.93 -19.85 16.42
CA GLU A 216 -20.97 -20.92 16.09
C GLU A 216 -19.54 -20.41 15.93
N THR A 217 -19.37 -19.24 15.32
CA THR A 217 -18.04 -18.65 15.12
C THR A 217 -17.58 -17.81 16.31
N GLY A 218 -18.48 -17.40 17.21
CA GLY A 218 -18.17 -16.45 18.29
C GLY A 218 -17.81 -15.05 17.77
N LEU A 219 -18.08 -14.75 16.49
CA LEU A 219 -17.82 -13.44 15.89
C LEU A 219 -19.01 -12.51 16.11
N ASN A 220 -18.72 -11.22 16.24
CA ASN A 220 -19.76 -10.21 16.37
C ASN A 220 -20.67 -10.20 15.12
N MET A 221 -21.98 -10.02 15.32
CA MET A 221 -22.98 -9.92 14.25
C MET A 221 -22.58 -8.93 13.14
N ARG A 222 -21.93 -7.81 13.48
CA ARG A 222 -21.45 -6.84 12.49
C ARG A 222 -20.42 -7.45 11.53
N VAL A 223 -19.58 -8.38 12.00
CA VAL A 223 -18.59 -9.09 11.18
C VAL A 223 -19.30 -10.04 10.21
N ILE A 224 -20.33 -10.76 10.66
CA ILE A 224 -21.13 -11.67 9.82
C ILE A 224 -21.90 -10.90 8.73
N GLN A 225 -22.36 -9.68 9.03
CA GLN A 225 -23.15 -8.87 8.10
C GLN A 225 -22.33 -8.24 6.97
N VAL A 226 -21.03 -8.03 7.18
CA VAL A 226 -20.11 -7.42 6.21
C VAL A 226 -19.17 -8.42 5.54
N TRP A 227 -19.32 -9.70 5.89
CA TRP A 227 -18.73 -10.83 5.17
C TRP A 227 -19.40 -10.98 3.81
#